data_AF-A0A2K1KNP8-F1
#
_entry.id   AF-A0A2K1KNP8-F1
#
_cell.length_a   1.000
_cell.length_b   1.000
_cell.length_c   1.000
_cell.angle_alpha   90.00
_cell.angle_beta   90.00
_cell.angle_gamma   90.00
#
_symmetry.space_group_name_H-M   'P 1'
#
loop_
_entity.id
_entity.type
_entity.pdbx_description
1 polymer ?
#
loop_
_entity_poly.entity_id
_entity_poly.type
_entity_poly.pdbx_seq_one_letter_code
_entity_poly.pdbx_strand_id
1 'polypeptide(L)'
;MERRSVLWYVLVVTCCLHTIAFKGVDSATVCEYPAVYSFGDSLVDNGNSIAAFPVQFAYAEANPNGALWASHAADRMCDGTLLVDFFSFGSSLGPSYPFLRSTATMPQFGSNFGAAGATAVNQTSEWIPNSGFNTPFSLNYQLQWLRRYKVRLDYYYQQSYVNQSLPSVASLNSSLYIVQAGFQDYFFSLYEQKSTTRRLLTKVDSVVSAIGDLLKGLAQFGGANVVVVNLPPLGCFPALLTIYPASVDKYDKYGCLSSLNKISTAHNTALNSTVLTIREKYRNVTFHYGDLFSAYTDILKSPQTYNITQPLKACCGAGGS
;
A
#
# COMPACT_ATOMS: atom_id res chain seq x y z
N MET A 1 61.73 -21.34 36.72
CA MET A 1 60.94 -20.95 37.90
C MET A 1 59.55 -20.57 37.40
N GLU A 2 58.68 -21.50 37.01
CA GLU A 2 58.13 -22.65 37.76
C GLU A 2 57.38 -22.28 39.04
N ARG A 3 56.05 -22.15 38.91
CA ARG A 3 54.96 -22.84 39.66
C ARG A 3 53.65 -22.12 39.27
N ARG A 4 52.61 -22.71 38.64
CA ARG A 4 51.88 -24.00 38.86
C ARG A 4 51.44 -24.18 40.32
N SER A 5 50.17 -24.35 40.69
CA SER A 5 48.90 -24.49 39.92
C SER A 5 47.67 -24.30 40.84
N VAL A 6 46.48 -24.31 40.20
CA VAL A 6 45.11 -24.60 40.71
C VAL A 6 44.45 -23.59 41.67
N LEU A 7 43.10 -23.50 41.76
CA LEU A 7 42.03 -24.33 41.16
C LEU A 7 40.90 -23.49 40.48
N TRP A 8 39.88 -24.18 39.97
CA TRP A 8 38.72 -23.74 39.19
C TRP A 8 37.55 -23.16 40.00
N TYR A 9 36.72 -22.32 39.35
CA TYR A 9 35.25 -22.51 39.32
C TYR A 9 34.68 -21.98 37.99
N VAL A 10 33.77 -22.74 37.38
CA VAL A 10 33.04 -22.38 36.16
C VAL A 10 31.58 -22.07 36.52
N LEU A 11 31.07 -20.93 36.06
CA LEU A 11 29.66 -20.54 35.87
C LEU A 11 29.73 -19.17 35.17
N VAL A 12 29.65 -19.05 33.84
CA VAL A 12 28.42 -19.12 33.03
C VAL A 12 27.25 -18.42 33.72
N VAL A 13 26.95 -17.18 33.29
CA VAL A 13 25.58 -16.69 32.98
C VAL A 13 25.60 -15.26 32.43
N THR A 14 24.89 -15.07 31.31
CA THR A 14 24.40 -13.83 30.67
C THR A 14 25.38 -12.66 30.39
N CYS A 15 25.88 -12.64 29.16
CA CYS A 15 25.97 -11.41 28.39
C CYS A 15 24.55 -10.84 28.19
N CYS A 16 24.29 -9.60 28.64
CA CYS A 16 23.01 -8.93 28.45
C CYS A 16 22.86 -8.38 27.02
N LEU A 17 22.75 -9.29 26.05
CA LEU A 17 22.07 -9.00 24.79
C LEU A 17 20.68 -8.49 25.12
N HIS A 18 20.41 -7.23 24.80
CA HIS A 18 19.04 -6.70 24.79
C HIS A 18 18.32 -7.26 23.55
N THR A 19 18.02 -8.56 23.58
CA THR A 19 16.94 -9.10 22.78
C THR A 19 15.67 -8.42 23.27
N ILE A 20 15.12 -7.54 22.45
CA ILE A 20 13.77 -7.03 22.64
C ILE A 20 12.85 -8.24 22.47
N ALA A 21 12.53 -8.89 23.58
CA ALA A 21 11.55 -9.94 23.64
C ALA A 21 10.19 -9.29 23.35
N PHE A 22 9.79 -9.33 22.07
CA PHE A 22 8.40 -9.18 21.70
C PHE A 22 7.61 -10.17 22.56
N LYS A 23 6.79 -9.65 23.48
CA LYS A 23 5.90 -10.47 24.30
C LYS A 23 5.08 -11.33 23.34
N GLY A 24 5.07 -12.63 23.61
CA GLY A 24 4.55 -13.63 22.68
C GLY A 24 3.17 -13.24 22.17
N VAL A 25 3.07 -13.05 20.85
CA VAL A 25 1.81 -13.30 20.15
C VAL A 25 1.60 -14.80 20.27
N ASP A 26 0.53 -15.22 20.96
CA ASP A 26 0.11 -16.63 20.98
C ASP A 26 0.14 -17.18 19.56
N SER A 27 0.90 -18.27 19.36
CA SER A 27 1.23 -18.91 18.07
C SER A 27 0.27 -18.50 16.94
N ALA A 28 0.57 -17.37 16.29
CA ALA A 28 -0.37 -16.77 15.37
C ALA A 28 -0.65 -17.78 14.27
N THR A 29 -1.92 -18.14 14.08
CA THR A 29 -2.33 -19.03 12.99
C THR A 29 -1.87 -18.39 11.70
N VAL A 30 -0.82 -18.95 11.08
CA VAL A 30 -0.24 -18.36 9.87
C VAL A 30 -1.31 -18.43 8.79
N CYS A 31 -1.78 -17.26 8.35
CA CYS A 31 -2.72 -17.18 7.24
C CYS A 31 -1.97 -17.48 5.94
N GLU A 32 -1.89 -18.75 5.59
CA GLU A 32 -1.28 -19.22 4.35
C GLU A 32 -2.21 -18.90 3.17
N TYR A 33 -1.81 -17.92 2.35
CA TYR A 33 -2.44 -17.61 1.08
C TYR A 33 -1.52 -18.03 -0.08
N PRO A 34 -2.02 -18.59 -1.19
CA PRO A 34 -1.16 -19.03 -2.29
C PRO A 34 -0.42 -17.90 -3.01
N ALA A 35 -0.99 -16.69 -3.02
CA ALA A 35 -0.48 -15.51 -3.70
C ALA A 35 -1.11 -14.24 -3.11
N VAL A 36 -0.48 -13.08 -3.34
CA VAL A 36 -1.02 -11.75 -3.02
C VAL A 36 -1.23 -10.95 -4.30
N TYR A 37 -2.44 -10.42 -4.48
CA TYR A 37 -2.81 -9.52 -5.56
C TYR A 37 -3.16 -8.15 -4.99
N SER A 38 -2.77 -7.06 -5.67
CA SER A 38 -2.90 -5.72 -5.10
C SER A 38 -3.40 -4.66 -6.08
N PHE A 39 -4.16 -3.71 -5.55
CA PHE A 39 -4.88 -2.66 -6.28
C PHE A 39 -4.72 -1.34 -5.51
N GLY A 40 -4.45 -0.26 -6.23
CA GLY A 40 -4.22 1.03 -5.60
C GLY A 40 -3.33 2.00 -6.37
N ASP A 41 -2.78 2.94 -5.63
CA ASP A 41 -1.92 4.02 -6.11
C ASP A 41 -0.42 3.75 -5.83
N SER A 42 0.36 4.82 -5.65
CA SER A 42 1.80 4.78 -5.35
C SER A 42 2.16 4.06 -4.05
N LEU A 43 1.22 3.91 -3.11
CA LEU A 43 1.46 3.20 -1.85
C LEU A 43 1.51 1.67 -2.01
N VAL A 44 1.10 1.17 -3.17
CA VAL A 44 1.24 -0.24 -3.56
C VAL A 44 2.06 -0.45 -4.84
N ASP A 45 2.27 0.56 -5.70
CA ASP A 45 3.00 0.38 -6.96
C ASP A 45 4.46 -0.06 -6.77
N ASN A 46 4.82 -1.16 -7.42
CA ASN A 46 6.15 -1.75 -7.43
C ASN A 46 6.78 -1.86 -8.83
N GLY A 47 6.30 -1.06 -9.79
CA GLY A 47 6.93 -0.87 -11.09
C GLY A 47 5.98 -0.80 -12.29
N ASN A 48 4.67 -0.67 -12.08
CA ASN A 48 3.69 -0.53 -13.16
C ASN A 48 3.75 0.85 -13.81
N SER A 49 3.79 1.95 -13.03
CA SER A 49 3.78 3.29 -13.63
C SER A 49 5.05 3.60 -14.44
N ILE A 50 6.22 3.17 -13.98
CA ILE A 50 7.46 3.32 -14.74
C ILE A 50 7.55 2.38 -15.96
N ALA A 51 7.01 1.16 -15.88
CA ALA A 51 6.91 0.28 -17.05
C ALA A 51 6.00 0.87 -18.16
N ALA A 52 5.01 1.68 -17.80
CA ALA A 52 4.10 2.31 -18.75
C ALA A 52 4.57 3.69 -19.26
N PHE A 53 5.10 4.53 -18.36
CA PHE A 53 5.53 5.90 -18.68
C PHE A 53 6.93 6.19 -18.11
N PRO A 54 7.98 5.54 -18.65
CA PRO A 54 9.32 5.58 -18.06
C PRO A 54 9.89 7.00 -17.93
N VAL A 55 9.62 7.90 -18.89
CA VAL A 55 10.07 9.30 -18.82
C VAL A 55 9.37 10.08 -17.71
N GLN A 56 8.07 9.83 -17.47
CA GLN A 56 7.28 10.52 -16.45
C GLN A 56 7.63 10.03 -15.02
N PHE A 57 8.02 8.76 -14.89
CA PHE A 57 8.32 8.11 -13.62
C PHE A 57 9.80 7.75 -13.42
N ALA A 58 10.72 8.33 -14.21
CA ALA A 58 12.17 8.10 -14.07
C ALA A 58 12.71 8.44 -12.68
N TYR A 59 12.01 9.27 -11.90
CA TYR A 59 12.37 9.54 -10.51
C TYR A 59 12.15 8.35 -9.56
N ALA A 60 11.35 7.34 -9.95
CA ALA A 60 11.21 6.08 -9.21
C ALA A 60 12.50 5.26 -9.21
N GLU A 61 13.35 5.44 -10.24
CA GLU A 61 14.72 4.88 -10.32
C GLU A 61 15.77 5.73 -9.58
N ALA A 62 15.41 6.91 -9.08
CA ALA A 62 16.33 7.83 -8.42
C ALA A 62 16.35 7.64 -6.89
N ASN A 63 17.55 7.79 -6.30
CA ASN A 63 17.73 7.73 -4.85
C ASN A 63 16.81 8.72 -4.10
N PRO A 64 16.22 8.33 -2.96
CA PRO A 64 16.48 7.09 -2.22
C PRO A 64 15.58 5.91 -2.62
N ASN A 65 14.77 6.00 -3.68
CA ASN A 65 13.78 4.97 -3.99
C ASN A 65 14.43 3.59 -4.18
N GLY A 66 13.91 2.57 -3.50
CA GLY A 66 14.48 1.23 -3.49
C GLY A 66 15.88 1.05 -2.87
N ALA A 67 16.51 2.09 -2.29
CA ALA A 67 17.89 2.02 -1.78
C ALA A 67 18.12 0.97 -0.67
N LEU A 68 17.07 0.63 0.09
CA LEU A 68 17.08 -0.42 1.11
C LEU A 68 16.56 -1.79 0.59
N TRP A 69 16.27 -1.89 -0.71
CA TRP A 69 15.60 -3.04 -1.33
C TRP A 69 16.47 -3.70 -2.42
N ALA A 70 17.55 -4.35 -1.99
CA ALA A 70 18.57 -4.93 -2.87
C ALA A 70 18.08 -6.03 -3.85
N SER A 71 16.85 -6.52 -3.73
CA SER A 71 16.27 -7.60 -4.56
C SER A 71 15.38 -7.11 -5.71
N HIS A 72 15.24 -5.81 -5.93
CA HIS A 72 14.56 -5.26 -7.11
C HIS A 72 15.25 -3.97 -7.58
N ALA A 73 15.00 -3.59 -8.84
CA ALA A 73 15.37 -2.25 -9.30
C ALA A 73 14.53 -1.18 -8.55
N ALA A 74 15.03 0.05 -8.57
CA ALA A 74 14.36 1.19 -7.97
C ALA A 74 13.12 1.53 -8.80
N ASP A 75 11.94 1.21 -8.28
CA ASP A 75 10.67 1.23 -9.02
C ASP A 75 9.47 1.65 -8.15
N ARG A 76 9.77 2.07 -6.92
CA ARG A 76 8.83 2.16 -5.80
C ARG A 76 8.85 3.58 -5.26
N MET A 77 7.71 4.09 -4.81
CA MET A 77 7.62 5.44 -4.24
C MET A 77 8.02 5.48 -2.75
N CYS A 78 9.02 4.68 -2.38
CA CYS A 78 9.63 4.60 -1.06
C CYS A 78 11.06 4.06 -1.17
N ASP A 79 11.83 4.22 -0.10
CA ASP A 79 13.21 3.76 0.01
C ASP A 79 13.38 2.24 0.11
N GLY A 80 12.30 1.46 0.24
CA GLY A 80 12.40 0.01 0.15
C GLY A 80 11.09 -0.76 0.12
N THR A 81 10.69 -1.32 1.26
CA THR A 81 9.53 -2.21 1.38
C THR A 81 8.23 -1.41 1.40
N LEU A 82 7.23 -1.86 0.64
CA LEU A 82 5.86 -1.33 0.65
C LEU A 82 5.01 -2.09 1.68
N LEU A 83 3.94 -1.46 2.18
CA LEU A 83 2.99 -2.12 3.10
C LEU A 83 2.46 -3.45 2.53
N VAL A 84 2.28 -3.52 1.21
CA VAL A 84 1.78 -4.71 0.50
C VAL A 84 2.74 -5.90 0.50
N ASP A 85 4.06 -5.67 0.60
CA ASP A 85 5.01 -6.79 0.67
C ASP A 85 4.92 -7.49 2.04
N PHE A 86 4.67 -6.75 3.12
CA PHE A 86 4.50 -7.34 4.47
C PHE A 86 3.32 -8.31 4.56
N PHE A 87 2.24 -8.09 3.80
CA PHE A 87 1.17 -9.08 3.65
C PHE A 87 1.65 -10.36 2.96
N SER A 88 2.58 -10.25 2.01
CA SER A 88 3.17 -11.40 1.31
C SER A 88 4.12 -12.16 2.25
N PHE A 89 4.97 -11.46 2.99
CA PHE A 89 5.89 -12.07 3.97
C PHE A 89 5.13 -12.76 5.11
N GLY A 90 4.00 -12.19 5.55
CA GLY A 90 3.12 -12.79 6.56
C GLY A 90 2.51 -14.14 6.13
N SER A 91 2.44 -14.41 4.83
CA SER A 91 2.05 -15.70 4.24
C SER A 91 3.24 -16.54 3.76
N SER A 92 4.47 -16.21 4.18
CA SER A 92 5.72 -16.86 3.75
C SER A 92 6.01 -16.79 2.24
N LEU A 93 5.49 -15.77 1.56
CA LEU A 93 5.72 -15.51 0.13
C LEU A 93 6.79 -14.45 -0.09
N GLY A 94 7.37 -14.43 -1.30
CA GLY A 94 8.07 -13.25 -1.80
C GLY A 94 7.12 -12.11 -2.18
N PRO A 95 7.62 -10.92 -2.53
CA PRO A 95 6.78 -9.82 -2.98
C PRO A 95 6.07 -10.15 -4.31
N SER A 96 4.86 -9.61 -4.51
CA SER A 96 4.15 -9.71 -5.79
C SER A 96 4.87 -8.90 -6.88
N TYR A 97 4.60 -9.22 -8.16
CA TYR A 97 5.27 -8.57 -9.30
C TYR A 97 4.37 -7.62 -10.11
N PRO A 98 4.91 -6.50 -10.63
CA PRO A 98 4.13 -5.54 -11.44
C PRO A 98 3.59 -6.17 -12.72
N PHE A 99 2.28 -6.10 -12.92
CA PHE A 99 1.57 -6.68 -14.07
C PHE A 99 2.07 -6.20 -15.44
N LEU A 100 2.54 -4.95 -15.55
CA LEU A 100 2.99 -4.35 -16.82
C LEU A 100 4.45 -4.66 -17.18
N ARG A 101 5.19 -5.35 -16.31
CA ARG A 101 6.62 -5.65 -16.51
C ARG A 101 6.82 -6.97 -17.26
N SER A 102 7.62 -6.95 -18.31
CA SER A 102 7.86 -8.09 -19.21
C SER A 102 9.17 -8.85 -18.98
N THR A 103 10.16 -8.22 -18.33
CA THR A 103 11.56 -8.71 -18.28
C THR A 103 11.89 -9.60 -17.08
N ALA A 104 11.12 -9.49 -16.00
CA ALA A 104 11.21 -10.36 -14.83
C ALA A 104 9.79 -10.52 -14.27
N THR A 105 9.31 -11.76 -14.16
CA THR A 105 7.99 -12.09 -13.61
C THR A 105 8.11 -13.26 -12.64
N MET A 106 7.54 -13.11 -11.45
CA MET A 106 7.41 -14.20 -10.46
C MET A 106 5.92 -14.42 -10.16
N PRO A 107 5.15 -14.97 -11.11
CA PRO A 107 3.70 -15.08 -11.00
C PRO A 107 3.26 -15.96 -9.82
N GLN A 108 4.13 -16.83 -9.31
CA GLN A 108 3.85 -17.70 -8.15
C GLN A 108 3.58 -16.93 -6.85
N PHE A 109 4.04 -15.68 -6.70
CA PHE A 109 3.72 -14.85 -5.53
C PHE A 109 2.53 -13.91 -5.76
N GLY A 110 1.93 -13.94 -6.95
CA GLY A 110 0.85 -13.06 -7.37
C GLY A 110 1.32 -11.82 -8.12
N SER A 111 0.37 -10.94 -8.42
CA SER A 111 0.59 -9.80 -9.32
C SER A 111 0.01 -8.51 -8.77
N ASN A 112 0.77 -7.44 -8.96
CA ASN A 112 0.42 -6.09 -8.56
C ASN A 112 -0.23 -5.36 -9.74
N PHE A 113 -1.43 -4.83 -9.52
CA PHE A 113 -2.19 -4.04 -10.48
C PHE A 113 -2.30 -2.56 -10.08
N GLY A 114 -1.77 -2.18 -8.92
CA GLY A 114 -1.70 -0.78 -8.50
C GLY A 114 -0.63 0.00 -9.25
N ALA A 115 -0.82 1.31 -9.41
CA ALA A 115 0.07 2.16 -10.20
C ALA A 115 0.13 3.58 -9.62
N ALA A 116 1.34 4.15 -9.52
CA ALA A 116 1.56 5.46 -8.93
C ALA A 116 0.73 6.55 -9.61
N GLY A 117 -0.05 7.30 -8.83
CA GLY A 117 -0.96 8.33 -9.33
C GLY A 117 -2.41 7.88 -9.56
N ALA A 118 -2.70 6.57 -9.54
CA ALA A 118 -4.03 6.03 -9.82
C ALA A 118 -5.13 6.58 -8.88
N THR A 119 -6.31 6.80 -9.45
CA THR A 119 -7.52 7.26 -8.75
C THR A 119 -8.53 6.14 -8.57
N ALA A 120 -9.41 6.27 -7.57
CA ALA A 120 -10.53 5.36 -7.38
C ALA A 120 -11.51 5.47 -8.55
N VAL A 121 -11.93 6.69 -8.87
CA VAL A 121 -12.89 6.95 -9.96
C VAL A 121 -12.21 6.99 -11.32
N ASN A 122 -12.93 6.63 -12.38
CA ASN A 122 -12.43 6.73 -13.76
C ASN A 122 -12.40 8.21 -14.21
N GLN A 123 -11.30 8.90 -13.93
CA GLN A 123 -11.12 10.33 -14.28
C GLN A 123 -10.71 10.49 -15.74
N THR A 124 -11.69 10.54 -16.64
CA THR A 124 -11.48 10.94 -18.05
C THR A 124 -11.50 12.45 -18.25
N SER A 125 -12.02 13.22 -17.29
CA SER A 125 -12.29 14.67 -17.41
C SER A 125 -11.43 15.58 -16.53
N GLU A 126 -10.78 15.06 -15.49
CA GLU A 126 -9.73 15.77 -14.72
C GLU A 126 -8.32 15.43 -15.27
N TRP A 127 -8.24 15.09 -16.57
CA TRP A 127 -6.99 15.12 -17.33
C TRP A 127 -6.37 16.52 -17.17
N ILE A 128 -5.15 16.62 -16.65
CA ILE A 128 -4.47 17.91 -16.42
C ILE A 128 -3.38 18.11 -17.48
N PRO A 129 -3.72 18.63 -18.69
CA PRO A 129 -2.74 18.82 -19.76
C PRO A 129 -1.53 19.65 -19.32
N ASN A 130 -1.77 20.62 -18.43
CA ASN A 130 -0.81 21.66 -18.10
C ASN A 130 0.21 21.25 -17.02
N SER A 131 0.01 20.13 -16.30
CA SER A 131 0.96 19.65 -15.29
C SER A 131 1.82 18.48 -15.78
N GLY A 132 1.52 17.92 -16.95
CA GLY A 132 2.24 16.79 -17.54
C GLY A 132 2.09 15.46 -16.77
N PHE A 133 1.33 15.44 -15.67
CA PHE A 133 1.11 14.26 -14.85
C PHE A 133 -0.33 13.77 -14.98
N ASN A 134 -0.49 12.59 -15.57
CA ASN A 134 -1.73 11.83 -15.54
C ASN A 134 -1.42 10.32 -15.55
N THR A 135 -2.32 9.51 -14.99
CA THR A 135 -2.25 8.05 -15.02
C THR A 135 -3.63 7.44 -15.32
N PRO A 136 -3.82 6.75 -16.45
CA PRO A 136 -5.10 6.16 -16.85
C PRO A 136 -5.38 4.83 -16.13
N PHE A 137 -4.95 4.70 -14.88
CA PHE A 137 -4.86 3.44 -14.13
C PHE A 137 -5.86 3.36 -13.00
N SER A 138 -7.04 3.98 -13.15
CA SER A 138 -8.10 3.92 -12.15
C SER A 138 -8.58 2.49 -11.90
N LEU A 139 -9.20 2.23 -10.73
CA LEU A 139 -9.48 0.88 -10.24
C LEU A 139 -10.28 -0.02 -11.21
N ASN A 140 -11.12 0.57 -12.07
CA ASN A 140 -11.83 -0.16 -13.12
C ASN A 140 -10.88 -0.74 -14.19
N TYR A 141 -9.74 -0.11 -14.48
CA TYR A 141 -8.70 -0.64 -15.35
C TYR A 141 -7.85 -1.69 -14.64
N GLN A 142 -7.53 -1.48 -13.35
CA GLN A 142 -6.81 -2.48 -12.55
C GLN A 142 -7.63 -3.79 -12.42
N LEU A 143 -8.95 -3.70 -12.26
CA LEU A 143 -9.84 -4.87 -12.31
C LEU A 143 -9.87 -5.55 -13.70
N GLN A 144 -9.75 -4.78 -14.79
CA GLN A 144 -9.61 -5.33 -16.14
C GLN A 144 -8.25 -6.02 -16.31
N TRP A 145 -7.18 -5.52 -15.70
CA TRP A 145 -5.88 -6.18 -15.66
C TRP A 145 -5.94 -7.53 -14.92
N LEU A 146 -6.60 -7.61 -13.77
CA LEU A 146 -6.86 -8.89 -13.09
C LEU A 146 -7.63 -9.88 -13.98
N ARG A 147 -8.69 -9.41 -14.65
CA ARG A 147 -9.45 -10.25 -15.60
C ARG A 147 -8.59 -10.72 -16.78
N ARG A 148 -7.73 -9.84 -17.31
CA ARG A 148 -6.80 -10.19 -18.40
C ARG A 148 -5.70 -11.14 -17.93
N TYR A 149 -5.21 -10.97 -16.71
CA TYR A 149 -4.27 -11.87 -16.04
C TYR A 149 -4.85 -13.27 -15.95
N LYS A 150 -6.08 -13.45 -15.46
CA LYS A 150 -6.75 -14.77 -15.41
C LYS A 150 -6.84 -15.45 -16.78
N VAL A 151 -7.22 -14.70 -17.84
CA VAL A 151 -7.28 -15.23 -19.21
C VAL A 151 -5.91 -15.66 -19.74
N ARG A 152 -4.84 -14.93 -19.40
CA ARG A 152 -3.46 -15.32 -19.79
C ARG A 152 -2.94 -16.48 -18.97
N LEU A 153 -3.21 -16.48 -17.66
CA LEU A 153 -2.82 -17.56 -16.75
C LEU A 153 -3.44 -18.88 -17.19
N ASP A 154 -4.75 -18.92 -17.45
CA ASP A 154 -5.45 -20.12 -17.92
C ASP A 154 -4.85 -20.66 -19.24
N TYR A 155 -4.64 -19.77 -20.23
CA TYR A 155 -4.02 -20.15 -21.49
C TYR A 155 -2.63 -20.78 -21.32
N TYR A 156 -1.75 -20.17 -20.49
CA TYR A 156 -0.39 -20.69 -20.28
C TYR A 156 -0.33 -21.87 -19.31
N TYR A 157 -1.27 -21.99 -18.36
CA TYR A 157 -1.38 -23.15 -17.47
C TYR A 157 -1.74 -24.42 -18.26
N GLN A 158 -2.46 -24.29 -19.37
CA GLN A 158 -2.72 -25.39 -20.30
C GLN A 158 -1.49 -25.76 -21.16
N GLN A 159 -0.40 -24.97 -21.14
CA GLN A 159 0.84 -25.26 -21.87
C GLN A 159 1.85 -26.03 -20.99
N SER A 160 2.12 -27.28 -21.35
CA SER A 160 3.00 -28.19 -20.59
C SER A 160 4.42 -27.67 -20.37
N TYR A 161 4.93 -26.81 -21.25
CA TYR A 161 6.27 -26.22 -21.18
C TYR A 161 6.36 -24.94 -20.32
N VAL A 162 5.24 -24.41 -19.81
CA VAL A 162 5.22 -23.21 -18.94
C VAL A 162 4.55 -23.48 -17.58
N ASN A 163 3.59 -24.39 -17.51
CA ASN A 163 2.76 -24.68 -16.34
C ASN A 163 3.56 -24.83 -15.02
N GLN A 164 4.71 -25.51 -15.05
CA GLN A 164 5.53 -25.81 -13.85
C GLN A 164 5.96 -24.59 -13.02
N SER A 165 5.94 -23.37 -13.59
CA SER A 165 6.31 -22.12 -12.90
C SER A 165 5.12 -21.17 -12.67
N LEU A 166 3.89 -21.61 -12.95
CA LEU A 166 2.69 -20.78 -12.84
C LEU A 166 1.81 -21.19 -11.63
N PRO A 167 1.18 -20.23 -10.94
CA PRO A 167 0.16 -20.55 -9.95
C PRO A 167 -1.03 -21.21 -10.63
N SER A 168 -1.72 -22.13 -9.94
CA SER A 168 -2.93 -22.75 -10.49
C SER A 168 -4.05 -21.73 -10.68
N VAL A 169 -4.83 -21.85 -11.74
CA VAL A 169 -5.96 -20.93 -12.00
C VAL A 169 -6.96 -20.90 -10.83
N ALA A 170 -7.08 -22.01 -10.10
CA ALA A 170 -7.92 -22.12 -8.91
C ALA A 170 -7.38 -21.34 -7.70
N SER A 171 -6.06 -21.14 -7.59
CA SER A 171 -5.45 -20.42 -6.45
C SER A 171 -5.88 -18.96 -6.38
N LEU A 172 -6.30 -18.37 -7.51
CA LEU A 172 -6.91 -17.04 -7.57
C LEU A 172 -8.07 -16.89 -6.59
N ASN A 173 -8.85 -17.94 -6.33
CA ASN A 173 -10.01 -17.83 -5.45
C ASN A 173 -9.61 -17.78 -3.96
N SER A 174 -8.57 -18.51 -3.56
CA SER A 174 -8.10 -18.56 -2.16
C SER A 174 -6.99 -17.54 -1.84
N SER A 175 -6.43 -16.86 -2.85
CA SER A 175 -5.42 -15.82 -2.70
C SER A 175 -5.92 -14.58 -1.94
N LEU A 176 -4.98 -13.77 -1.45
CA LEU A 176 -5.24 -12.52 -0.74
C LEU A 176 -5.29 -11.34 -1.72
N TYR A 177 -6.29 -10.49 -1.59
CA TYR A 177 -6.47 -9.28 -2.39
C TYR A 177 -6.34 -8.03 -1.52
N ILE A 178 -5.34 -7.19 -1.76
CA ILE A 178 -5.11 -5.94 -1.04
C ILE A 178 -5.61 -4.76 -1.86
N VAL A 179 -6.46 -3.91 -1.28
CA VAL A 179 -7.00 -2.71 -1.91
C VAL A 179 -6.69 -1.48 -1.06
N GLN A 180 -5.96 -0.53 -1.62
CA GLN A 180 -5.64 0.75 -0.99
C GLN A 180 -5.74 1.87 -2.04
N ALA A 181 -6.78 2.70 -1.98
CA ALA A 181 -7.05 3.70 -3.03
C ALA A 181 -7.88 4.87 -2.52
N GLY A 182 -7.95 5.93 -3.33
CA GLY A 182 -8.78 7.12 -3.07
C GLY A 182 -8.00 8.32 -2.54
N PHE A 183 -6.70 8.18 -2.23
CA PHE A 183 -5.87 9.30 -1.76
C PHE A 183 -5.70 10.35 -2.88
N GLN A 184 -5.36 9.88 -4.09
CA GLN A 184 -5.10 10.71 -5.26
C GLN A 184 -6.33 11.51 -5.73
N ASP A 185 -7.55 10.98 -5.57
CA ASP A 185 -8.82 11.65 -5.92
C ASP A 185 -9.05 12.97 -5.17
N TYR A 186 -8.38 13.14 -4.03
CA TYR A 186 -8.35 14.39 -3.26
C TYR A 186 -7.00 15.11 -3.37
N PHE A 187 -5.89 14.36 -3.30
CA PHE A 187 -4.54 14.91 -3.15
C PHE A 187 -4.16 15.85 -4.29
N PHE A 188 -4.36 15.49 -5.57
CA PHE A 188 -3.97 16.37 -6.69
C PHE A 188 -4.66 17.74 -6.64
N SER A 189 -5.96 17.75 -6.35
CA SER A 189 -6.76 18.98 -6.25
C SER A 189 -6.35 19.87 -5.07
N LEU A 190 -5.81 19.30 -3.99
CA LEU A 190 -5.22 20.03 -2.86
C LEU A 190 -3.81 20.52 -3.19
N TYR A 191 -2.98 19.66 -3.77
CA TYR A 191 -1.59 19.95 -4.12
C TYR A 191 -1.48 21.13 -5.11
N GLU A 192 -2.35 21.16 -6.12
CA GLU A 192 -2.44 22.29 -7.06
C GLU A 192 -3.30 23.46 -6.55
N GLN A 193 -3.84 23.38 -5.32
CA GLN A 193 -4.72 24.37 -4.69
C GLN A 193 -5.99 24.72 -5.51
N LYS A 194 -6.44 23.82 -6.39
CA LYS A 194 -7.59 24.01 -7.31
C LYS A 194 -8.95 23.69 -6.67
N SER A 195 -9.00 23.16 -5.45
CA SER A 195 -10.26 22.95 -4.71
C SER A 195 -10.11 23.18 -3.21
N THR A 196 -11.24 23.48 -2.59
CA THR A 196 -11.38 23.62 -1.14
C THR A 196 -11.77 22.30 -0.50
N THR A 197 -11.46 22.14 0.79
CA THR A 197 -11.91 21.02 1.63
C THR A 197 -13.42 20.74 1.49
N ARG A 198 -14.24 21.81 1.46
CA ARG A 198 -15.70 21.70 1.29
C ARG A 198 -16.10 21.06 -0.05
N ARG A 199 -15.40 21.38 -1.14
CA ARG A 199 -15.67 20.82 -2.48
C ARG A 199 -15.17 19.38 -2.62
N LEU A 200 -14.09 19.01 -1.93
CA LEU A 200 -13.58 17.64 -1.96
C LEU A 200 -14.40 16.68 -1.08
N LEU A 201 -15.00 17.18 0.01
CA LEU A 201 -15.97 16.41 0.79
C LEU A 201 -17.18 15.96 -0.06
N THR A 202 -17.62 16.73 -1.07
CA THR A 202 -18.70 16.29 -1.97
C THR A 202 -18.26 15.25 -3.01
N LYS A 203 -16.96 14.91 -3.11
CA LYS A 203 -16.46 13.80 -3.92
C LYS A 203 -16.39 12.48 -3.12
N VAL A 204 -16.62 12.48 -1.81
CA VAL A 204 -16.42 11.28 -0.96
C VAL A 204 -17.26 10.09 -1.45
N ASP A 205 -18.54 10.29 -1.70
CA ASP A 205 -19.45 9.21 -2.07
C ASP A 205 -19.09 8.57 -3.42
N SER A 206 -18.65 9.35 -4.42
CA SER A 206 -18.27 8.79 -5.73
C SER A 206 -16.94 8.02 -5.68
N VAL A 207 -15.96 8.53 -4.93
CA VAL A 207 -14.67 7.86 -4.69
C VAL A 207 -14.89 6.53 -3.95
N VAL A 208 -15.65 6.54 -2.85
CA VAL A 208 -15.95 5.33 -2.07
C VAL A 208 -16.83 4.35 -2.85
N SER A 209 -17.79 4.83 -3.67
CA SER A 209 -18.56 3.95 -4.56
C SER A 209 -17.67 3.21 -5.55
N ALA A 210 -16.68 3.87 -6.16
CA ALA A 210 -15.77 3.24 -7.11
C ALA A 210 -14.88 2.18 -6.44
N ILE A 211 -14.41 2.41 -5.20
CA ILE A 211 -13.76 1.37 -4.39
C ILE A 211 -14.74 0.22 -4.13
N GLY A 212 -15.97 0.53 -3.72
CA GLY A 212 -17.02 -0.47 -3.52
C GLY A 212 -17.32 -1.31 -4.76
N ASP A 213 -17.24 -0.73 -5.97
CA ASP A 213 -17.42 -1.44 -7.24
C ASP A 213 -16.24 -2.36 -7.57
N LEU A 214 -15.00 -1.97 -7.23
CA LEU A 214 -13.85 -2.89 -7.27
C LEU A 214 -14.08 -4.07 -6.32
N LEU A 215 -14.48 -3.83 -5.07
CA LEU A 215 -14.73 -4.88 -4.07
C LEU A 215 -15.82 -5.88 -4.50
N LYS A 216 -16.94 -5.37 -5.04
CA LYS A 216 -17.99 -6.21 -5.67
C LYS A 216 -17.41 -7.01 -6.84
N GLY A 217 -16.55 -6.39 -7.65
CA GLY A 217 -15.89 -7.01 -8.80
C GLY A 217 -14.92 -8.13 -8.42
N LEU A 218 -14.18 -7.99 -7.32
CA LEU A 218 -13.29 -9.02 -6.76
C LEU A 218 -14.10 -10.23 -6.24
N ALA A 219 -15.18 -9.96 -5.50
CA ALA A 219 -16.08 -11.01 -5.03
C ALA A 219 -16.74 -11.79 -6.19
N GLN A 220 -17.18 -11.09 -7.24
CA GLN A 220 -17.72 -11.69 -8.46
C GLN A 220 -16.68 -12.44 -9.30
N PHE A 221 -15.40 -12.03 -9.22
CA PHE A 221 -14.29 -12.71 -9.89
C PHE A 221 -13.92 -14.06 -9.23
N GLY A 222 -14.26 -14.20 -7.94
CA GLY A 222 -14.04 -15.40 -7.13
C GLY A 222 -13.06 -15.22 -5.96
N GLY A 223 -12.52 -14.01 -5.74
CA GLY A 223 -11.57 -13.75 -4.66
C GLY A 223 -12.24 -13.82 -3.29
N ALA A 224 -11.83 -14.79 -2.46
CA ALA A 224 -12.46 -15.07 -1.17
C ALA A 224 -11.88 -14.27 0.01
N ASN A 225 -10.69 -13.69 -0.11
CA ASN A 225 -10.01 -12.97 0.96
C ASN A 225 -9.58 -11.57 0.49
N VAL A 226 -10.19 -10.52 1.02
CA VAL A 226 -9.93 -9.13 0.59
C VAL A 226 -9.61 -8.25 1.79
N VAL A 227 -8.46 -7.58 1.80
CA VAL A 227 -8.11 -6.53 2.77
C VAL A 227 -8.33 -5.18 2.12
N VAL A 228 -9.12 -4.33 2.77
CA VAL A 228 -9.36 -2.95 2.33
C VAL A 228 -8.68 -2.02 3.33
N VAL A 229 -7.64 -1.31 2.88
CA VAL A 229 -6.87 -0.38 3.71
C VAL A 229 -7.43 1.02 3.54
N ASN A 230 -7.70 1.70 4.65
CA ASN A 230 -8.26 3.05 4.66
C ASN A 230 -7.18 4.12 4.38
N LEU A 231 -7.61 5.38 4.22
CA LEU A 231 -6.68 6.48 3.93
C LEU A 231 -5.91 6.91 5.19
N PRO A 232 -4.61 7.22 5.07
CA PRO A 232 -3.89 7.95 6.12
C PRO A 232 -4.44 9.37 6.28
N PRO A 233 -4.09 10.10 7.36
CA PRO A 233 -4.48 11.50 7.55
C PRO A 233 -3.84 12.41 6.48
N LEU A 234 -4.66 12.86 5.51
CA LEU A 234 -4.24 13.75 4.41
C LEU A 234 -3.51 15.01 4.91
N GLY A 235 -4.00 15.63 5.98
CA GLY A 235 -3.43 16.84 6.55
C GLY A 235 -2.06 16.68 7.21
N CYS A 236 -1.58 15.44 7.40
CA CYS A 236 -0.22 15.17 7.87
C CYS A 236 0.80 15.02 6.74
N PHE A 237 0.37 15.03 5.47
CA PHE A 237 1.27 14.75 4.36
C PHE A 237 2.24 15.92 4.13
N PRO A 238 3.58 15.70 4.09
CA PRO A 238 4.58 16.78 4.10
C PRO A 238 4.41 17.83 2.99
N ALA A 239 4.02 17.41 1.79
CA ALA A 239 3.75 18.34 0.69
C ALA A 239 2.58 19.29 0.99
N LEU A 240 1.51 18.80 1.63
CA LEU A 240 0.35 19.61 2.00
C LEU A 240 0.67 20.57 3.15
N LEU A 241 1.43 20.11 4.16
CA LEU A 241 1.98 20.95 5.24
C LEU A 241 2.83 22.13 4.74
N THR A 242 3.44 21.99 3.57
CA THR A 242 4.32 23.02 2.99
C THR A 242 3.56 24.09 2.21
N ILE A 243 2.53 23.68 1.47
CA ILE A 243 1.78 24.60 0.59
C ILE A 243 0.61 25.30 1.30
N TYR A 244 0.08 24.72 2.39
CA TYR A 244 -0.99 25.31 3.19
C TYR A 244 -0.40 25.95 4.46
N PRO A 245 -0.32 27.29 4.55
CA PRO A 245 0.21 27.96 5.73
C PRO A 245 -0.76 27.90 6.91
N ALA A 246 -0.23 28.02 8.13
CA ALA A 246 -0.95 28.04 9.40
C ALA A 246 -2.05 29.12 9.52
N SER A 247 -2.04 30.12 8.64
CA SER A 247 -3.07 31.17 8.57
C SER A 247 -4.33 30.73 7.81
N VAL A 248 -4.26 29.64 7.03
CA VAL A 248 -5.35 29.11 6.18
C VAL A 248 -6.04 27.90 6.81
N ASP A 249 -5.33 27.09 7.58
CA ASP A 249 -5.89 25.96 8.33
C ASP A 249 -5.25 25.86 9.73
N LYS A 250 -5.97 25.27 10.68
CA LYS A 250 -5.46 25.04 12.04
C LYS A 250 -4.73 23.71 12.08
N TYR A 251 -3.49 23.72 12.58
CA TYR A 251 -2.84 22.48 12.98
C TYR A 251 -3.56 21.84 14.17
N ASP A 252 -3.71 20.52 14.15
CA ASP A 252 -4.11 19.74 15.31
C ASP A 252 -2.94 19.57 16.29
N LYS A 253 -3.19 18.89 17.42
CA LYS A 253 -2.18 18.65 18.47
C LYS A 253 -0.98 17.80 18.04
N TYR A 254 -0.99 17.22 16.84
CA TYR A 254 0.12 16.46 16.27
C TYR A 254 0.83 17.22 15.14
N GLY A 255 0.39 18.44 14.81
CA GLY A 255 0.95 19.26 13.74
C GLY A 255 0.27 19.10 12.37
N CYS A 256 -0.84 18.37 12.27
CA CYS A 256 -1.49 18.11 10.98
C CYS A 256 -2.61 19.10 10.65
N LEU A 257 -2.83 19.38 9.36
CA LEU A 257 -3.86 20.30 8.87
C LEU A 257 -5.28 19.75 9.15
N SER A 258 -5.95 20.34 10.14
CA SER A 258 -7.22 19.84 10.70
C SER A 258 -8.35 19.80 9.68
N SER A 259 -8.42 20.74 8.73
CA SER A 259 -9.48 20.73 7.72
C SER A 259 -9.26 19.61 6.71
N LEU A 260 -8.01 19.38 6.27
CA LEU A 260 -7.71 18.34 5.28
C LEU A 260 -7.94 16.94 5.85
N ASN A 261 -7.63 16.73 7.13
CA ASN A 261 -7.93 15.48 7.84
C ASN A 261 -9.43 15.13 7.84
N LYS A 262 -10.35 16.09 7.72
CA LYS A 262 -11.80 15.81 7.60
C LYS A 262 -12.14 15.02 6.34
N ILE A 263 -11.36 15.16 5.27
CA ILE A 263 -11.56 14.41 4.01
C ILE A 263 -11.26 12.93 4.25
N SER A 264 -10.09 12.61 4.83
CA SER A 264 -9.75 11.23 5.24
C SER A 264 -10.77 10.67 6.23
N THR A 265 -11.20 11.44 7.25
CA THR A 265 -12.22 10.98 8.21
C THR A 265 -13.55 10.63 7.53
N ALA A 266 -14.04 11.51 6.63
CA ALA A 266 -15.29 11.27 5.91
C ALA A 266 -15.18 10.06 4.96
N HIS A 267 -14.09 9.97 4.20
CA HIS A 267 -13.78 8.83 3.33
C HIS A 267 -13.74 7.54 4.15
N ASN A 268 -12.97 7.48 5.22
CA ASN A 268 -12.79 6.25 6.01
C ASN A 268 -14.11 5.82 6.68
N THR A 269 -14.96 6.77 7.10
CA THR A 269 -16.30 6.48 7.65
C THR A 269 -17.22 5.85 6.58
N ALA A 270 -17.28 6.46 5.39
CA ALA A 270 -18.08 5.96 4.28
C ALA A 270 -17.55 4.62 3.74
N LEU A 271 -16.22 4.43 3.69
CA LEU A 271 -15.57 3.21 3.26
C LEU A 271 -15.84 2.05 4.23
N ASN A 272 -15.71 2.27 5.55
CA ASN A 272 -16.05 1.25 6.54
C ASN A 272 -17.53 0.83 6.43
N SER A 273 -18.44 1.80 6.30
CA SER A 273 -19.87 1.54 6.09
C SER A 273 -20.11 0.71 4.82
N THR A 274 -19.42 1.05 3.73
CA THR A 274 -19.50 0.33 2.45
C THR A 274 -18.97 -1.10 2.58
N VAL A 275 -17.85 -1.32 3.28
CA VAL A 275 -17.30 -2.66 3.54
C VAL A 275 -18.26 -3.49 4.41
N LEU A 276 -18.93 -2.90 5.41
CA LEU A 276 -19.96 -3.59 6.19
C LEU A 276 -21.13 -4.05 5.30
N THR A 277 -21.70 -3.17 4.47
CA THR A 277 -22.78 -3.55 3.53
C THR A 277 -22.32 -4.62 2.51
N ILE A 278 -21.07 -4.56 2.05
CA ILE A 278 -20.53 -5.56 1.12
C ILE A 278 -20.33 -6.92 1.81
N ARG A 279 -19.83 -6.97 3.05
CA ARG A 279 -19.77 -8.19 3.88
C ARG A 279 -21.15 -8.84 4.06
N GLU A 280 -22.20 -8.04 4.18
CA GLU A 280 -23.56 -8.56 4.32
C GLU A 280 -24.10 -9.22 3.05
N LYS A 281 -23.72 -8.67 1.88
CA LYS A 281 -24.16 -9.13 0.56
C LYS A 281 -23.35 -10.33 0.05
N TYR A 282 -22.05 -10.37 0.29
CA TYR A 282 -21.13 -11.39 -0.23
C TYR A 282 -20.62 -12.29 0.90
N ARG A 283 -21.53 -13.06 1.51
CA ARG A 283 -21.26 -13.92 2.68
C ARG A 283 -20.21 -15.02 2.43
N ASN A 284 -19.89 -15.30 1.17
CA ASN A 284 -18.84 -16.24 0.75
C ASN A 284 -17.45 -15.60 0.60
N VAL A 285 -17.30 -14.31 0.95
CA VAL A 285 -16.04 -13.56 0.85
C VAL A 285 -15.73 -12.87 2.17
N THR A 286 -14.53 -13.10 2.68
CA THR A 286 -14.00 -12.45 3.87
C THR A 286 -13.40 -11.11 3.50
N PHE A 287 -14.01 -10.02 3.94
CA PHE A 287 -13.44 -8.68 3.85
C PHE A 287 -12.83 -8.27 5.19
N HIS A 288 -11.55 -7.96 5.22
CA HIS A 288 -10.84 -7.32 6.34
C HIS A 288 -10.74 -5.81 6.10
N TYR A 289 -10.70 -5.02 7.17
CA TYR A 289 -10.56 -3.57 7.09
C TYR A 289 -9.30 -3.16 7.85
N GLY A 290 -8.32 -2.58 7.15
CA GLY A 290 -7.05 -2.11 7.71
C GLY A 290 -7.12 -0.63 8.05
N ASP A 291 -6.93 -0.29 9.33
CA ASP A 291 -6.97 1.08 9.81
C ASP A 291 -5.59 1.75 9.82
N LEU A 292 -5.12 2.10 8.62
CA LEU A 292 -3.88 2.84 8.40
C LEU A 292 -3.95 4.26 9.00
N PHE A 293 -5.13 4.89 9.06
CA PHE A 293 -5.33 6.18 9.71
C PHE A 293 -4.93 6.12 11.20
N SER A 294 -5.45 5.14 11.94
CA SER A 294 -5.11 4.97 13.36
C SER A 294 -3.66 4.56 13.56
N ALA A 295 -3.13 3.64 12.76
CA ALA A 295 -1.72 3.24 12.82
C ALA A 295 -0.75 4.42 12.59
N TYR A 296 -1.03 5.27 11.60
CA TYR A 296 -0.27 6.49 11.36
C TYR A 296 -0.41 7.48 12.53
N THR A 297 -1.62 7.65 13.06
CA THR A 297 -1.87 8.53 14.21
C THR A 297 -1.16 8.04 15.48
N ASP A 298 -1.00 6.73 15.68
CA ASP A 298 -0.26 6.17 16.80
C ASP A 298 1.25 6.41 16.70
N ILE A 299 1.80 6.39 15.48
CA ILE A 299 3.16 6.87 15.22
C ILE A 299 3.30 8.35 15.58
N LEU A 300 2.34 9.21 15.21
CA LEU A 300 2.38 10.64 15.55
C LEU A 300 2.27 10.92 17.06
N LYS A 301 1.55 10.09 17.82
CA LYS A 301 1.43 10.21 19.28
C LYS A 301 2.75 9.95 20.01
N SER A 302 3.55 9.00 19.52
CA SER A 302 4.73 8.48 20.21
C SER A 302 5.85 8.10 19.23
N PRO A 303 6.35 9.04 18.39
CA PRO A 303 7.25 8.70 17.29
C PRO A 303 8.59 8.12 17.77
N GLN A 304 9.03 8.46 18.98
CA GLN A 304 10.23 7.90 19.61
C GLN A 304 10.10 6.40 19.89
N THR A 305 8.89 5.88 20.15
CA THR A 305 8.64 4.43 20.30
C THR A 305 8.89 3.67 19.01
N TYR A 306 8.80 4.35 17.86
CA TYR A 306 9.08 3.82 16.53
C TYR A 306 10.45 4.26 15.99
N ASN A 307 11.32 4.86 16.82
CA ASN A 307 12.60 5.46 16.44
C ASN A 307 12.51 6.58 15.38
N ILE A 308 11.35 7.25 15.26
CA ILE A 308 11.12 8.35 14.33
C ILE A 308 11.39 9.68 15.04
N THR A 309 12.17 10.55 14.41
CA THR A 309 12.57 11.87 14.98
C THR A 309 11.82 13.05 14.36
N GLN A 310 11.44 12.97 13.08
CA GLN A 310 10.76 14.05 12.34
C GLN A 310 9.54 13.48 11.59
N PRO A 311 8.44 13.12 12.28
CA PRO A 311 7.35 12.32 11.71
C PRO A 311 6.52 13.04 10.63
N LEU A 312 6.60 14.36 10.53
CA LEU A 312 5.88 15.20 9.55
C LEU A 312 6.78 15.76 8.43
N LYS A 313 8.08 15.41 8.43
CA LYS A 313 9.03 15.95 7.47
C LYS A 313 9.50 14.89 6.50
N ALA A 314 9.54 15.23 5.22
CA ALA A 314 10.04 14.33 4.20
C ALA A 314 11.55 14.08 4.39
N CYS A 315 11.97 12.82 4.37
CA CYS A 315 13.39 12.45 4.42
C CYS A 315 14.14 12.86 3.14
N CYS A 316 13.42 12.91 2.01
CA CYS A 316 13.91 13.26 0.68
C CYS A 316 12.85 14.06 -0.09
N GLY A 317 13.27 14.79 -1.13
CA GLY A 317 12.37 15.69 -1.85
C GLY A 317 12.11 16.97 -1.08
N ALA A 318 10.85 17.42 -1.01
CA ALA A 318 10.50 18.69 -0.39
C ALA A 318 9.33 18.55 0.59
N GLY A 319 9.47 19.24 1.73
CA GLY A 319 8.34 19.64 2.57
C GLY A 319 8.22 18.98 3.95
N GLY A 320 7.22 19.47 4.67
CA GLY A 320 6.90 19.14 6.05
C GLY A 320 7.13 20.30 7.02
N SER A 321 6.81 20.05 8.29
CA SER A 321 6.89 21.02 9.40
C SER A 321 7.49 20.38 10.65
#